data_AF-A0A9D6Z8W8-F1
#
_entry.id   AF-A0A9D6Z8W8-F1
#
_cell.length_a   1.000
_cell.length_b   1.000
_cell.length_c   1.000
_cell.angle_alpha   90.00
_cell.angle_beta   90.00
_cell.angle_gamma   90.00
#
_symmetry.space_group_name_H-M   'P 1'
#
loop_
_entity.id
_entity.type
_entity.pdbx_description
1 polymer ?
#
loop_
_entity_poly.entity_id
_entity_poly.type
_entity_poly.pdbx_seq_one_letter_code
_entity_poly.pdbx_strand_id
1 'polypeptide(L)'
;MNRKRSALALFTAWFDSLSTHKSVGGPARGTMAAALNVLERLKDDYNLSLDSHRAAGRSQIKGASGASLKKILLRFGETRPFLKEGGRTNRGAPGDIGAMLASLKGAHLETLNHEKRIEILNDLQAFLVNKVREYHNRQRIRIEYDSAKTTWQTIRHLLTVAKESGKEGP
;
A
#
# COMPACT_ATOMS: atom_id res chain seq x y z
N MET A 1 18.45 20.19 8.92
CA MET A 1 17.86 18.83 8.93
C MET A 1 17.46 18.45 7.51
N ASN A 2 17.89 17.30 6.99
CA ASN A 2 17.58 16.88 5.61
C ASN A 2 16.06 16.68 5.46
N ARG A 3 15.40 17.42 4.56
CA ARG A 3 13.94 17.39 4.33
C ARG A 3 13.43 15.98 4.03
N LYS A 4 14.21 15.18 3.29
CA LYS A 4 13.93 13.75 3.01
C LYS A 4 13.84 12.92 4.29
N ARG A 5 14.81 13.09 5.21
CA ARG A 5 14.79 12.39 6.51
C ARG A 5 13.60 12.82 7.37
N SER A 6 13.30 14.12 7.38
CA SER A 6 12.14 14.65 8.12
C SER A 6 10.82 14.09 7.59
N ALA A 7 10.65 14.05 6.26
CA ALA A 7 9.46 13.49 5.63
C ALA A 7 9.31 12.00 5.93
N LEU A 8 10.38 11.22 5.79
CA LEU A 8 10.38 9.79 6.12
C LEU A 8 10.05 9.55 7.60
N ALA A 9 10.61 10.34 8.53
CA ALA A 9 10.34 10.20 9.95
C ALA A 9 8.86 10.49 10.29
N LEU A 10 8.31 11.61 9.79
CA LEU A 10 6.90 11.96 10.00
C LEU A 10 5.95 10.94 9.37
N PHE A 11 6.31 10.43 8.20
CA PHE A 11 5.53 9.41 7.50
C PHE A 11 5.59 8.06 8.22
N THR A 12 6.75 7.68 8.76
CA THR A 12 6.91 6.46 9.54
C THR A 12 6.11 6.54 10.84
N ALA A 13 6.19 7.67 11.55
CA ALA A 13 5.38 7.92 12.75
C ALA A 13 3.87 7.85 12.46
N TRP A 14 3.42 8.39 11.31
CA TRP A 14 2.04 8.19 10.86
C TRP A 14 1.72 6.70 10.65
N PHE A 15 2.56 5.97 9.92
CA PHE A 15 2.33 4.56 9.65
C PHE A 15 2.24 3.73 10.94
N ASP A 16 3.12 3.99 11.90
CA ASP A 16 3.17 3.31 13.19
C ASP A 16 1.98 3.67 14.10
N SER A 17 1.37 4.84 13.89
CA SER A 17 0.15 5.25 14.61
C SER A 17 -1.12 4.55 14.12
N LEU A 18 -1.08 3.89 12.95
CA LEU A 18 -2.24 3.21 12.39
C LEU A 18 -2.63 1.99 13.25
N SER A 19 -3.94 1.75 13.37
CA SER A 19 -4.45 0.61 14.12
C SER A 19 -3.98 -0.71 13.50
N THR A 20 -3.44 -1.59 14.34
CA THR A 20 -2.97 -2.89 13.91
C THR A 20 -4.11 -3.91 13.91
N HIS A 21 -4.34 -4.55 12.77
CA HIS A 21 -5.32 -5.62 12.68
C HIS A 21 -4.64 -6.97 12.91
N LYS A 22 -5.05 -7.67 13.98
CA LYS A 22 -4.48 -8.98 14.39
C LYS A 22 -4.46 -10.02 13.26
N SER A 23 -5.42 -9.97 12.34
CA SER A 23 -5.53 -10.89 11.19
C SER A 23 -4.52 -10.62 10.06
N VAL A 24 -3.93 -9.41 10.02
CA VAL A 24 -3.01 -8.95 8.97
C VAL A 24 -1.59 -8.79 9.52
N GLY A 25 -1.44 -8.63 10.83
CA GLY A 25 -0.15 -8.39 11.49
C GLY A 25 0.43 -7.01 11.13
N GLY A 26 -0.45 -6.02 10.95
CA GLY A 26 -0.10 -4.65 10.55
C GLY A 26 -1.33 -3.79 10.25
N PRO A 27 -1.13 -2.56 9.72
CA PRO A 27 -2.22 -1.67 9.34
C PRO A 27 -3.15 -2.26 8.27
N ALA A 28 -4.36 -1.70 8.14
CA ALA A 28 -5.32 -2.14 7.14
C ALA A 28 -4.73 -2.04 5.72
N ARG A 29 -4.81 -3.13 4.95
CA ARG A 29 -4.34 -3.17 3.55
C ARG A 29 -4.94 -2.06 2.68
N GLY A 30 -6.21 -1.75 2.92
CA GLY A 30 -6.91 -0.68 2.22
C GLY A 30 -6.28 0.70 2.47
N THR A 31 -5.81 0.95 3.70
CA THR A 31 -5.11 2.20 4.05
C THR A 31 -3.77 2.30 3.34
N MET A 32 -2.98 1.21 3.28
CA MET A 32 -1.74 1.18 2.51
C MET A 32 -1.98 1.42 1.00
N ALA A 33 -3.00 0.77 0.42
CA ALA A 33 -3.36 0.97 -0.97
C ALA A 33 -3.84 2.41 -1.27
N ALA A 34 -4.64 2.99 -0.38
CA ALA A 34 -5.08 4.37 -0.49
C ALA A 34 -3.89 5.34 -0.42
N ALA A 35 -2.96 5.11 0.52
CA ALA A 35 -1.78 5.95 0.70
C ALA A 35 -0.85 5.92 -0.53
N LEU A 36 -0.60 4.74 -1.10
CA LEU A 36 0.16 4.61 -2.35
C LEU A 36 -0.45 5.43 -3.51
N ASN A 37 -1.78 5.37 -3.67
CA ASN A 37 -2.49 6.13 -4.70
C ASN A 37 -2.43 7.64 -4.45
N VAL A 38 -2.59 8.10 -3.21
CA VAL A 38 -2.49 9.52 -2.87
C VAL A 38 -1.07 10.04 -3.09
N LEU A 39 -0.05 9.30 -2.68
CA LEU A 39 1.35 9.66 -2.95
C LEU A 39 1.64 9.74 -4.46
N GLU A 40 1.03 8.89 -5.28
CA GLU A 40 1.16 8.97 -6.73
C GLU A 40 0.54 10.26 -7.27
N ARG A 41 -0.67 10.61 -6.81
CA ARG A 41 -1.36 11.85 -7.20
C ARG A 41 -0.59 13.10 -6.79
N LEU A 42 0.07 13.08 -5.63
CA LEU A 42 0.87 14.20 -5.13
C LEU A 42 2.08 14.53 -6.02
N LYS A 43 2.51 13.60 -6.91
CA LYS A 43 3.57 13.86 -7.88
C LYS A 43 3.09 14.78 -9.01
N ASP A 44 1.85 14.57 -9.45
CA ASP A 44 1.24 15.35 -10.53
C ASP A 44 0.71 16.70 -10.01
N ASP A 45 -0.04 16.65 -8.90
CA ASP A 45 -0.61 17.84 -8.24
C ASP A 45 -0.39 17.73 -6.73
N TYR A 46 0.56 18.53 -6.23
CA TYR A 46 0.92 18.52 -4.82
C TYR A 46 -0.11 19.28 -3.97
N ASN A 47 -1.22 18.62 -3.70
CA ASN A 47 -2.30 19.15 -2.88
C ASN A 47 -2.46 18.34 -1.59
N LEU A 48 -2.18 18.95 -0.44
CA LEU A 48 -2.31 18.27 0.86
C LEU A 48 -3.73 18.33 1.45
N SER A 49 -4.71 18.90 0.72
CA SER A 49 -6.11 18.88 1.13
C SER A 49 -6.72 17.51 0.86
N LEU A 50 -7.25 16.86 1.90
CA LEU A 50 -7.91 15.57 1.79
C LEU A 50 -9.08 15.60 0.80
N ASP A 51 -9.84 16.68 0.75
CA ASP A 51 -11.01 16.80 -0.13
C ASP A 51 -10.63 16.77 -1.62
N SER A 52 -9.42 17.22 -1.97
CA SER A 52 -8.89 17.12 -3.35
C SER A 52 -8.61 15.67 -3.80
N HIS A 53 -8.50 14.76 -2.82
CA HIS A 53 -8.24 13.33 -3.03
C HIS A 53 -9.45 12.45 -2.80
N ARG A 54 -10.60 13.03 -2.45
CA ARG A 54 -11.85 12.28 -2.25
C ARG A 54 -12.65 12.19 -3.55
N ALA A 55 -13.34 11.07 -3.73
CA ALA A 55 -14.41 10.96 -4.73
C ALA A 55 -15.60 11.84 -4.33
N ALA A 56 -16.53 12.11 -5.26
CA ALA A 56 -17.67 13.00 -5.03
C ALA A 56 -18.49 12.66 -3.78
N GLY A 57 -18.65 11.36 -3.45
CA GLY A 57 -19.34 10.88 -2.25
C GLY A 57 -18.54 10.96 -0.94
N ARG A 58 -17.32 11.51 -0.95
CA ARG A 58 -16.38 11.71 0.18
C ARG A 58 -15.94 10.47 0.97
N SER A 59 -16.58 9.32 0.75
CA SER A 59 -16.31 8.04 1.42
C SER A 59 -15.15 7.26 0.83
N GLN A 60 -14.67 7.63 -0.36
CA GLN A 60 -13.62 6.92 -1.10
C GLN A 60 -12.52 7.88 -1.57
N ILE A 61 -11.31 7.36 -1.73
CA ILE A 61 -10.19 8.07 -2.34
C ILE A 61 -10.28 7.99 -3.87
N LYS A 62 -10.11 9.12 -4.55
CA LYS A 62 -10.14 9.25 -6.01
C LYS A 62 -9.01 8.45 -6.64
N GLY A 63 -9.32 7.66 -7.67
CA GLY A 63 -8.31 6.89 -8.42
C GLY A 63 -7.81 5.62 -7.73
N ALA A 64 -8.23 5.35 -6.48
CA ALA A 64 -7.96 4.09 -5.81
C ALA A 64 -8.63 2.94 -6.59
N SER A 65 -7.85 2.24 -7.39
CA SER A 65 -8.27 1.10 -8.20
C SER A 65 -7.19 0.02 -8.15
N GLY A 66 -7.59 -1.24 -8.32
CA GLY A 66 -6.64 -2.35 -8.38
C GLY A 66 -5.60 -2.19 -9.50
N ALA A 67 -6.02 -1.62 -10.63
CA ALA A 67 -5.13 -1.34 -11.76
C ALA A 67 -4.06 -0.27 -11.44
N SER A 68 -4.46 0.84 -10.81
CA SER A 68 -3.53 1.89 -10.37
C SER A 68 -2.52 1.35 -9.35
N LEU A 69 -3.03 0.63 -8.34
CA LEU A 69 -2.19 -0.01 -7.33
C LEU A 69 -1.19 -0.99 -7.96
N LYS A 70 -1.62 -1.83 -8.89
CA LYS A 70 -0.75 -2.77 -9.61
C LYS A 70 0.37 -2.06 -10.37
N LYS A 71 0.07 -0.94 -11.04
CA LYS A 71 1.08 -0.13 -11.74
C LYS A 71 2.12 0.44 -10.78
N ILE A 72 1.69 0.95 -9.62
CA ILE A 72 2.61 1.47 -8.60
C ILE A 72 3.50 0.35 -8.06
N LEU A 73 2.92 -0.78 -7.64
CA LEU A 73 3.68 -1.92 -7.11
C LEU A 73 4.71 -2.46 -8.12
N LEU A 74 4.31 -2.59 -9.40
CA LEU A 74 5.17 -3.04 -10.49
C LEU A 74 6.39 -2.12 -10.69
N ARG A 75 6.22 -0.80 -10.56
CA ARG A 75 7.32 0.18 -10.65
C ARG A 75 8.41 -0.06 -9.61
N PHE A 76 8.03 -0.59 -8.46
CA PHE A 76 8.95 -0.96 -7.40
C PHE A 76 9.30 -2.46 -7.43
N GLY A 77 8.93 -3.21 -8.48
CA GLY A 77 9.26 -4.63 -8.61
C GLY A 77 8.43 -5.58 -7.74
N GLU A 78 7.31 -5.13 -7.17
CA GLU A 78 6.34 -6.00 -6.50
C GLU A 78 5.25 -6.42 -7.49
N THR A 79 5.27 -7.69 -7.91
CA THR A 79 4.37 -8.24 -8.93
C THR A 79 3.21 -9.02 -8.34
N ARG A 80 3.26 -9.35 -7.03
CA ARG A 80 2.26 -10.21 -6.38
C ARG A 80 0.94 -9.46 -6.18
N PRO A 81 -0.21 -10.13 -6.31
CA PRO A 81 -1.51 -9.48 -6.10
C PRO A 81 -1.71 -9.04 -4.64
N PHE A 82 -1.91 -7.75 -4.39
CA PHE A 82 -2.12 -7.21 -3.03
C PHE A 82 -3.60 -7.01 -2.68
N LEU A 83 -4.33 -6.20 -3.47
CA LEU A 83 -5.77 -5.96 -3.30
C LEU A 83 -6.46 -5.84 -4.66
N LYS A 84 -7.40 -6.75 -4.95
CA LYS A 84 -8.17 -6.74 -6.21
C LYS A 84 -8.94 -5.43 -6.42
N GLU A 85 -9.52 -4.87 -5.36
CA GLU A 85 -10.30 -3.63 -5.42
C GLU A 85 -9.49 -2.35 -5.16
N GLY A 86 -8.19 -2.44 -4.92
CA GLY A 86 -7.35 -1.26 -4.66
C GLY A 86 -7.74 -0.43 -3.42
N GLY A 87 -8.44 -1.03 -2.45
CA GLY A 87 -8.80 -0.37 -1.19
C GLY A 87 -10.12 0.42 -1.20
N ARG A 88 -10.92 0.35 -2.27
CA ARG A 88 -12.19 1.08 -2.42
C ARG A 88 -13.22 0.81 -1.32
N THR A 89 -13.17 -0.35 -0.68
CA THR A 89 -14.11 -0.77 0.37
C THR A 89 -13.66 -0.40 1.79
N ASN A 90 -12.50 0.26 1.94
CA ASN A 90 -12.03 0.70 3.26
C ASN A 90 -12.68 2.00 3.71
N ARG A 91 -13.76 1.90 4.50
CA ARG A 91 -14.49 3.06 5.06
C ARG A 91 -13.67 3.91 6.04
N GLY A 92 -12.59 3.37 6.62
CA GLY A 92 -11.67 4.12 7.50
C GLY A 92 -10.58 4.90 6.76
N ALA A 93 -10.33 4.57 5.48
CA ALA A 93 -9.22 5.15 4.71
C ALA A 93 -9.23 6.68 4.67
N PRO A 94 -10.36 7.39 4.52
CA PRO A 94 -10.32 8.85 4.48
C PRO A 94 -9.77 9.50 5.76
N GLY A 95 -10.02 8.91 6.94
CA GLY A 95 -9.47 9.40 8.20
C GLY A 95 -7.96 9.21 8.27
N ASP A 96 -7.51 7.98 8.00
CA ASP A 96 -6.08 7.62 8.02
C ASP A 96 -5.27 8.45 7.02
N ILE A 97 -5.82 8.69 5.82
CA ILE A 97 -5.19 9.51 4.79
C ILE A 97 -5.19 10.99 5.18
N GLY A 98 -6.23 11.47 5.86
CA GLY A 98 -6.22 12.82 6.42
C GLY A 98 -5.07 13.03 7.39
N ALA A 99 -4.86 12.07 8.30
CA ALA A 99 -3.72 12.08 9.23
C ALA A 99 -2.37 12.00 8.48
N MET A 100 -2.29 11.19 7.42
CA MET A 100 -1.09 11.09 6.57
C MET A 100 -0.72 12.44 5.95
N LEU A 101 -1.70 13.13 5.35
CA LEU A 101 -1.50 14.42 4.70
C LEU A 101 -1.13 15.51 5.72
N ALA A 102 -1.73 15.48 6.92
CA ALA A 102 -1.35 16.37 8.02
C ALA A 102 0.10 16.15 8.46
N SER A 103 0.55 14.90 8.59
CA SER A 103 1.95 14.57 8.89
C SER A 103 2.91 15.06 7.80
N LEU A 104 2.54 14.91 6.52
CA LEU A 104 3.35 15.40 5.40
C LEU A 104 3.45 16.93 5.35
N LYS A 105 2.42 17.65 5.80
CA LYS A 105 2.45 19.11 5.90
C LYS A 105 3.59 19.60 6.81
N GLY A 106 3.89 18.88 7.89
CA GLY A 106 5.01 19.20 8.79
C GLY A 106 6.40 19.05 8.14
N ALA A 107 6.52 18.34 7.02
CA ALA A 107 7.79 18.19 6.30
C ALA A 107 8.14 19.40 5.42
N HIS A 108 7.17 20.27 5.12
CA HIS A 108 7.29 21.46 4.27
C HIS A 108 7.84 21.20 2.86
N LEU A 109 7.36 20.15 2.19
CA LEU A 109 7.84 19.78 0.85
C LEU A 109 7.39 20.76 -0.25
N GLU A 110 6.43 21.64 0.03
CA GLU A 110 5.99 22.73 -0.86
C GLU A 110 7.11 23.71 -1.19
N THR A 111 8.10 23.84 -0.30
CA THR A 111 9.26 24.72 -0.48
C THR A 111 10.35 24.12 -1.37
N LEU A 112 10.26 22.83 -1.68
CA LEU A 112 11.19 22.13 -2.56
C LEU A 112 10.77 22.28 -4.02
N ASN A 113 11.75 22.21 -4.91
CA ASN A 113 11.50 22.08 -6.34
C ASN A 113 10.79 20.74 -6.67
N HIS A 114 10.20 20.68 -7.85
CA HIS A 114 9.39 19.55 -8.29
C HIS A 114 10.16 18.22 -8.26
N GLU A 115 11.39 18.20 -8.76
CA GLU A 115 12.23 17.00 -8.83
C GLU A 115 12.54 16.41 -7.44
N LYS A 116 13.02 17.23 -6.50
CA LYS A 116 13.31 16.78 -5.12
C LYS A 116 12.05 16.32 -4.40
N ARG A 117 10.92 16.94 -4.69
CA ARG A 117 9.63 16.54 -4.13
C ARG A 117 9.22 15.16 -4.65
N ILE A 118 9.34 14.93 -5.95
CA ILE A 118 9.07 13.61 -6.57
C ILE A 118 10.00 12.54 -5.99
N GLU A 119 11.29 12.85 -5.80
CA GLU A 119 12.24 11.92 -5.18
C GLU A 119 11.75 11.48 -3.79
N ILE A 120 11.38 12.45 -2.93
CA ILE A 120 10.88 12.14 -1.59
C ILE A 120 9.57 11.34 -1.66
N LEU A 121 8.63 11.71 -2.53
CA LEU A 121 7.37 10.96 -2.69
C LEU A 121 7.62 9.52 -3.17
N ASN A 122 8.60 9.30 -4.05
CA ASN A 122 9.04 7.97 -4.45
C ASN A 122 9.61 7.18 -3.26
N ASP A 123 10.40 7.79 -2.39
CA ASP A 123 10.92 7.12 -1.19
C ASP A 123 9.80 6.72 -0.22
N LEU A 124 8.80 7.59 -0.05
CA LEU A 124 7.63 7.28 0.78
C LEU A 124 6.81 6.12 0.20
N GLN A 125 6.65 6.07 -1.12
CA GLN A 125 6.04 4.92 -1.78
C GLN A 125 6.89 3.66 -1.61
N ALA A 126 8.21 3.74 -1.78
CA ALA A 126 9.12 2.62 -1.60
C ALA A 126 9.00 2.03 -0.18
N PHE A 127 8.90 2.88 0.84
CA PHE A 127 8.64 2.46 2.21
C PHE A 127 7.34 1.64 2.32
N LEU A 128 6.22 2.12 1.76
CA LEU A 128 4.95 1.38 1.78
C LEU A 128 5.04 0.07 0.98
N VAL A 129 5.71 0.05 -0.17
CA VAL A 129 5.91 -1.17 -0.95
C VAL A 129 6.73 -2.20 -0.14
N ASN A 130 7.72 -1.77 0.62
CA ASN A 130 8.44 -2.66 1.53
C ASN A 130 7.52 -3.25 2.61
N LYS A 131 6.58 -2.47 3.15
CA LYS A 131 5.55 -3.00 4.07
C LYS A 131 4.58 -3.97 3.40
N VAL A 132 4.26 -3.76 2.12
CA VAL A 132 3.51 -4.76 1.33
C VAL A 132 4.32 -6.05 1.18
N ARG A 133 5.62 -5.96 0.84
CA ARG A 133 6.50 -7.14 0.75
C ARG A 133 6.55 -7.91 2.06
N GLU A 134 6.74 -7.21 3.18
CA GLU A 134 6.72 -7.82 4.51
C GLU A 134 5.38 -8.55 4.77
N TYR A 135 4.26 -7.93 4.42
CA TYR A 135 2.94 -8.57 4.54
C TYR A 135 2.85 -9.85 3.72
N HIS A 136 3.28 -9.83 2.46
CA HIS A 136 3.28 -11.02 1.60
C HIS A 136 4.19 -12.12 2.16
N ASN A 137 5.37 -11.75 2.67
CA ASN A 137 6.34 -12.69 3.24
C ASN A 137 5.82 -13.35 4.53
N ARG A 138 4.97 -12.67 5.31
CA ARG A 138 4.35 -13.22 6.53
C ARG A 138 3.18 -14.17 6.24
N GLN A 139 2.60 -14.14 5.05
CA GLN A 139 1.43 -14.95 4.75
C GLN A 139 1.82 -16.43 4.61
N ARG A 140 1.26 -17.32 5.44
CA ARG A 140 1.40 -18.78 5.27
C ARG A 140 0.51 -19.30 4.14
N ILE A 141 0.94 -20.34 3.42
CA ILE A 141 0.07 -21.07 2.50
C ILE A 141 -0.83 -21.97 3.35
N ARG A 142 -2.14 -21.83 3.21
CA ARG A 142 -3.12 -22.73 3.85
C ARG A 142 -3.55 -23.74 2.81
N ILE A 143 -3.39 -25.02 3.12
CA ILE A 143 -3.82 -26.14 2.27
C ILE A 143 -4.74 -26.99 3.12
N GLU A 144 -5.90 -27.31 2.59
CA GLU A 144 -6.75 -28.35 3.16
C GLU A 144 -6.33 -29.68 2.55
N TYR A 145 -5.90 -30.60 3.41
CA TYR A 145 -5.55 -31.96 3.00
C TYR A 145 -6.83 -32.72 2.69
N ASP A 146 -6.85 -33.36 1.53
CA ASP A 146 -7.96 -34.18 1.05
C ASP A 146 -7.43 -35.58 0.78
N SER A 147 -7.88 -36.55 1.58
CA SER A 147 -7.45 -37.94 1.48
C SER A 147 -7.96 -38.64 0.22
N ALA A 148 -8.93 -38.06 -0.50
CA ALA A 148 -9.39 -38.57 -1.78
C ALA A 148 -8.47 -38.17 -2.95
N LYS A 149 -7.56 -37.20 -2.75
CA LYS A 149 -6.63 -36.74 -3.78
C LYS A 149 -5.32 -37.53 -3.74
N THR A 150 -4.80 -37.85 -4.93
CA THR A 150 -3.47 -38.45 -5.03
C THR A 150 -2.39 -37.46 -4.61
N THR A 151 -1.21 -37.95 -4.22
CA THR A 151 -0.05 -37.11 -3.90
C THR A 151 0.25 -36.10 -5.00
N TRP A 152 0.15 -36.50 -6.27
CA TRP A 152 0.39 -35.61 -7.41
C TRP A 152 -0.66 -34.49 -7.51
N GLN A 153 -1.94 -34.81 -7.30
CA GLN A 153 -3.01 -33.82 -7.26
C GLN A 153 -2.84 -32.84 -6.10
N THR A 154 -2.42 -33.33 -4.93
CA THR A 154 -2.13 -32.50 -3.75
C THR A 154 -0.94 -31.57 -4.00
N ILE A 155 0.14 -32.06 -4.62
CA ILE A 155 1.30 -31.22 -5.02
C ILE A 155 0.87 -30.18 -6.05
N ARG A 156 0.12 -30.55 -7.09
CA ARG A 156 -0.37 -29.61 -8.11
C ARG A 156 -1.28 -28.54 -7.49
N HIS A 157 -2.16 -28.92 -6.57
CA HIS A 157 -3.03 -28.00 -5.84
C HIS A 157 -2.20 -27.04 -4.97
N LEU A 158 -1.21 -27.56 -4.23
CA LEU A 158 -0.26 -26.73 -3.46
C LEU A 158 0.43 -25.70 -4.35
N LEU A 159 1.00 -26.11 -5.48
CA LEU A 159 1.69 -25.21 -6.41
C LEU A 159 0.74 -24.17 -7.02
N THR A 160 -0.50 -24.56 -7.32
CA THR A 160 -1.53 -23.62 -7.82
C THR A 160 -1.88 -22.58 -6.76
N VAL A 161 -2.14 -23.00 -5.52
CA VAL A 161 -2.41 -22.09 -4.40
C VAL A 161 -1.20 -21.20 -4.11
N ALA A 162 0.01 -21.72 -4.19
CA ALA A 162 1.24 -20.95 -4.04
C ALA A 162 1.31 -19.85 -5.11
N LYS A 163 1.10 -20.19 -6.38
CA LYS A 163 1.09 -19.23 -7.50
C LYS A 163 0.00 -18.17 -7.37
N GLU A 164 -1.25 -18.57 -7.10
CA GLU A 164 -2.36 -17.64 -6.90
C GLU A 164 -2.16 -16.71 -5.70
N SER A 165 -1.48 -17.21 -4.66
CA SER A 165 -1.09 -16.44 -3.48
C SER A 165 0.19 -15.62 -3.68
N GLY A 166 0.83 -15.69 -4.85
CA GLY A 166 2.10 -15.02 -5.14
C GLY A 166 3.28 -15.52 -4.29
N LYS A 167 3.35 -16.82 -3.99
CA LYS A 167 4.37 -17.48 -3.17
C LYS A 167 5.07 -18.61 -3.90
N GLU A 168 5.00 -18.63 -5.22
CA GLU A 168 5.88 -19.48 -5.99
C GLU A 168 7.35 -19.08 -5.70
N GLY A 169 8.21 -20.08 -5.52
CA GLY A 169 9.65 -19.86 -5.40
C GLY A 169 10.24 -19.33 -6.72
N PRO A 170 11.51 -18.89 -6.73
CA PRO A 170 12.22 -18.57 -7.96
C PRO A 170 12.24 -19.76 -8.94
#